data_AF-A0A6A9SZP7-F1
#
_entry.id   AF-A0A6A9SZP7-F1
#
_cell.length_a   1.000
_cell.length_b   1.000
_cell.length_c   1.000
_cell.angle_alpha   90.00
_cell.angle_beta   90.00
_cell.angle_gamma   90.00
#
_symmetry.space_group_name_H-M   'P 1'
#
loop_
_entity.id
_entity.type
_entity.pdbx_description
1 polymer ?
#
loop_
_entity_poly.entity_id
_entity_poly.type
_entity_poly.pdbx_seq_one_letter_code
_entity_poly.pdbx_strand_id
1 'polypeptide(L)'
;MGNGGGPSDTVNGIDVAQTPTSVGSQHLHGPINVTINGTELDFSQRQFQRPQEFGAFHFEGGDGETWHGHAQGITLEYAMATLGIEVTGNSVTYDGTTYNDSDSGTTVEVLVDGDSVDPSTYTLSGPADADNAQSGDFIEIYVRTDGS
;
A
#
# COMPACT_ATOMS: atom_id res chain seq x y z
N MET A 1 10.39 -25.46 15.33
CA MET A 1 11.20 -24.25 15.12
C MET A 1 11.31 -24.04 13.63
N GLY A 2 10.82 -22.92 13.11
CA GLY A 2 10.87 -22.59 11.68
C GLY A 2 9.80 -21.57 11.31
N ASN A 3 9.88 -20.36 11.88
CA ASN A 3 9.07 -19.22 11.40
C ASN A 3 9.87 -18.58 10.27
N GLY A 4 9.58 -18.98 9.03
CA GLY A 4 10.24 -18.47 7.83
C GLY A 4 9.63 -17.15 7.38
N GLY A 5 9.91 -16.07 8.11
CA GLY A 5 9.84 -14.72 7.55
C GLY A 5 11.12 -14.48 6.74
N GLY A 6 11.00 -13.96 5.53
CA GLY A 6 12.17 -13.51 4.76
C GLY A 6 12.97 -12.46 5.53
N PRO A 7 14.19 -12.13 5.09
CA PRO A 7 14.92 -11.00 5.67
C PRO A 7 14.09 -9.72 5.45
N SER A 8 13.90 -8.94 6.51
CA SER A 8 13.35 -7.59 6.38
C SER A 8 14.27 -6.77 5.48
N ASP A 9 13.69 -5.93 4.64
CA ASP A 9 14.41 -5.04 3.72
C ASP A 9 13.89 -3.61 3.90
N THR A 10 14.64 -2.61 3.44
CA THR A 10 14.26 -1.20 3.56
C THR A 10 13.83 -0.66 2.20
N VAL A 11 12.56 -0.30 2.06
CA VAL A 11 11.94 0.22 0.83
C VAL A 11 11.52 1.67 1.07
N ASN A 12 12.06 2.60 0.28
CA ASN A 12 11.81 4.04 0.44
C ASN A 12 12.06 4.56 1.88
N GLY A 13 13.01 3.96 2.59
CA GLY A 13 13.33 4.30 3.99
C GLY A 13 12.43 3.64 5.04
N ILE A 14 11.52 2.76 4.64
CA ILE A 14 10.60 2.02 5.51
C ILE A 14 11.00 0.55 5.53
N ASP A 15 11.11 -0.04 6.72
CA ASP A 15 11.41 -1.48 6.85
C ASP A 15 10.15 -2.30 6.55
N VAL A 16 10.28 -3.30 5.68
CA VAL A 16 9.20 -4.22 5.30
C VAL A 16 9.55 -5.64 5.67
N ALA A 17 8.56 -6.44 6.06
CA ALA A 17 8.74 -7.83 6.46
C ALA A 17 9.09 -8.74 5.29
N GLN A 18 8.63 -8.39 4.09
CA GLN A 18 8.79 -9.18 2.87
C GLN A 18 8.97 -8.28 1.65
N THR A 19 9.84 -8.69 0.72
CA THR A 19 9.93 -8.09 -0.61
C THR A 19 9.39 -9.05 -1.67
N PRO A 20 8.72 -8.54 -2.71
CA PRO A 20 8.18 -9.37 -3.76
C PRO A 20 9.31 -9.97 -4.60
N THR A 21 8.98 -11.03 -5.32
CA THR A 21 9.93 -11.73 -6.19
C THR A 21 9.49 -11.66 -7.64
N SER A 22 10.40 -12.01 -8.55
CA SER A 22 10.09 -12.09 -9.99
C SER A 22 9.52 -10.79 -10.56
N VAL A 23 10.19 -9.66 -10.29
CA VAL A 23 9.81 -8.35 -10.82
C VAL A 23 9.76 -8.39 -12.35
N GLY A 24 8.68 -7.87 -12.93
CA GLY A 24 8.31 -7.92 -14.35
C GLY A 24 7.54 -9.18 -14.79
N SER A 25 7.29 -10.14 -13.89
CA SER A 25 6.62 -11.40 -14.26
C SER A 25 5.08 -11.37 -14.20
N GLN A 26 4.51 -10.38 -13.52
CA GLN A 26 3.07 -10.21 -13.35
C GLN A 26 2.65 -8.82 -13.83
N HIS A 27 1.36 -8.68 -14.09
CA HIS A 27 0.68 -7.41 -14.26
C HIS A 27 -0.57 -7.54 -13.41
N LEU A 28 -0.70 -6.71 -12.38
CA LEU A 28 -1.82 -6.69 -11.47
C LEU A 28 -2.25 -5.23 -11.38
N HIS A 29 -3.56 -4.99 -11.37
CA HIS A 29 -4.10 -3.65 -11.29
C HIS A 29 -5.26 -3.62 -10.32
N GLY A 30 -5.47 -2.48 -9.69
CA GLY A 30 -6.62 -2.26 -8.83
C GLY A 30 -6.78 -0.81 -8.42
N PRO A 31 -7.91 -0.47 -7.78
CA PRO A 31 -8.12 0.84 -7.20
C PRO A 31 -7.48 0.96 -5.82
N ILE A 32 -7.27 2.21 -5.38
CA ILE A 32 -6.90 2.53 -4.00
C ILE A 32 -7.59 3.83 -3.55
N ASN A 33 -7.90 3.90 -2.27
CA ASN A 33 -8.18 5.15 -1.58
C ASN A 33 -7.42 5.19 -0.25
N VAL A 34 -6.64 6.26 -0.04
CA VAL A 34 -6.02 6.54 1.26
C VAL A 34 -6.48 7.90 1.73
N THR A 35 -7.22 7.93 2.84
CA THR A 35 -7.75 9.15 3.44
C THR A 35 -7.18 9.35 4.84
N ILE A 36 -6.51 10.48 5.06
CA ILE A 36 -5.95 10.88 6.35
C ILE A 36 -6.64 12.16 6.81
N ASN A 37 -7.35 12.10 7.94
CA ASN A 37 -8.08 13.21 8.54
C ASN A 37 -9.00 13.94 7.55
N GLY A 38 -9.71 13.17 6.72
CA GLY A 38 -10.62 13.67 5.70
C GLY A 38 -9.95 14.23 4.44
N THR A 39 -8.63 14.13 4.33
CA THR A 39 -7.89 14.45 3.10
C THR A 39 -7.51 13.16 2.39
N GLU A 40 -8.06 12.97 1.19
CA GLU A 40 -7.67 11.88 0.29
C GLU A 40 -6.31 12.20 -0.33
N LEU A 41 -5.40 11.21 -0.35
CA LEU A 41 -4.11 11.34 -0.99
C LEU A 41 -4.25 11.31 -2.51
N ASP A 42 -3.54 12.21 -3.18
CA ASP A 42 -3.57 12.36 -4.63
C ASP A 42 -2.39 11.59 -5.26
N PHE A 43 -2.65 10.35 -5.69
CA PHE A 43 -1.64 9.50 -6.34
C PHE A 43 -1.29 9.93 -7.77
N SER A 44 -1.95 10.96 -8.33
CA SER A 44 -1.54 11.57 -9.60
C SER A 44 -0.22 12.35 -9.48
N GLN A 45 0.21 12.64 -8.25
CA GLN A 45 1.42 13.40 -7.98
C GLN A 45 2.69 12.58 -8.26
N ARG A 46 3.72 13.27 -8.77
CA ARG A 46 5.00 12.64 -9.16
C ARG A 46 5.69 11.85 -8.06
N GLN A 47 5.48 12.20 -6.80
CA GLN A 47 6.07 11.49 -5.66
C GLN A 47 5.57 10.03 -5.55
N PHE A 48 4.38 9.75 -6.06
CA PHE A 48 3.79 8.41 -6.09
C PHE A 48 4.00 7.69 -7.44
N GLN A 49 4.48 8.40 -8.46
CA GLN A 49 4.71 7.88 -9.81
C GLN A 49 6.19 7.69 -10.09
N ARG A 50 6.79 6.72 -9.39
CA ARG A 50 8.23 6.44 -9.45
C ARG A 50 8.52 5.01 -9.97
N PRO A 51 8.01 4.60 -11.15
CA PRO A 51 8.18 3.24 -11.68
C PRO A 51 9.65 2.85 -11.91
N GLN A 52 10.53 3.85 -12.12
CA GLN A 52 11.97 3.65 -12.33
C GLN A 52 12.72 3.33 -11.02
N GLU A 53 12.21 3.83 -9.88
CA GLU A 53 12.75 3.52 -8.54
C GLU A 53 12.08 2.28 -7.96
N PHE A 54 10.76 2.13 -8.17
CA PHE A 54 9.94 1.07 -7.62
C PHE A 54 9.24 0.29 -8.74
N GLY A 55 9.98 -0.60 -9.38
CA GLY A 55 9.49 -1.38 -10.53
C GLY A 55 8.41 -2.42 -10.18
N ALA A 56 8.23 -2.78 -8.91
CA ALA A 56 7.28 -3.81 -8.49
C ALA A 56 5.89 -3.27 -8.15
N PHE A 57 5.76 -2.05 -7.63
CA PHE A 57 4.47 -1.41 -7.33
C PHE A 57 4.58 0.10 -7.49
N HIS A 58 3.72 0.70 -8.33
CA HIS A 58 3.72 2.14 -8.60
C HIS A 58 2.40 2.62 -9.21
N PHE A 59 2.25 3.94 -9.29
CA PHE A 59 1.32 4.62 -10.19
C PHE A 59 2.05 5.11 -11.45
N GLU A 60 1.31 5.29 -12.53
CA GLU A 60 1.80 5.93 -13.76
C GLU A 60 0.67 6.70 -14.46
N GLY A 61 0.97 7.33 -15.60
CA GLY A 61 -0.06 7.93 -16.46
C GLY A 61 -0.67 9.26 -15.99
N GLY A 62 -0.50 9.63 -14.71
CA GLY A 62 -1.05 10.88 -14.18
C GLY A 62 -2.52 10.79 -13.73
N ASP A 63 -3.15 9.63 -13.72
CA ASP A 63 -4.52 9.47 -13.19
C ASP A 63 -4.55 9.40 -11.66
N GLY A 64 -3.64 8.61 -11.06
CA GLY A 64 -3.65 8.35 -9.62
C GLY A 64 -4.79 7.44 -9.15
N GLU A 65 -5.52 6.80 -10.06
CA GLU A 65 -6.70 5.99 -9.73
C GLU A 65 -6.36 4.51 -9.71
N THR A 66 -5.40 4.08 -10.53
CA THR A 66 -5.02 2.67 -10.69
C THR A 66 -3.61 2.42 -10.21
N TRP A 67 -3.44 1.50 -9.26
CA TRP A 67 -2.12 0.98 -8.91
C TRP A 67 -1.69 -0.10 -9.91
N HIS A 68 -0.38 -0.20 -10.14
CA HIS A 68 0.22 -1.20 -11.02
C HIS A 68 1.19 -2.08 -10.23
N GLY A 69 0.93 -3.38 -10.20
CA GLY A 69 1.78 -4.40 -9.60
C GLY A 69 2.48 -5.24 -10.65
N HIS A 70 3.81 -5.29 -10.60
CA HIS A 70 4.64 -6.06 -11.55
C HIS A 70 5.54 -7.08 -10.88
N ALA A 71 5.05 -7.82 -9.90
CA ALA A 71 5.83 -8.85 -9.23
C ALA A 71 4.93 -9.90 -8.57
N GLN A 72 5.52 -11.00 -8.12
CA GLN A 72 4.83 -12.02 -7.34
C GLN A 72 4.97 -11.72 -5.85
N GLY A 73 3.86 -11.87 -5.10
CA GLY A 73 3.86 -11.70 -3.65
C GLY A 73 4.06 -10.24 -3.20
N ILE A 74 3.48 -9.29 -3.92
CA ILE A 74 3.43 -7.89 -3.47
C ILE A 74 2.51 -7.82 -2.25
N THR A 75 3.09 -7.60 -1.07
CA THR A 75 2.29 -7.38 0.13
C THR A 75 1.76 -5.95 0.18
N LEU A 76 0.65 -5.72 0.89
CA LEU A 76 0.14 -4.37 1.10
C LEU A 76 1.16 -3.47 1.81
N GLU A 77 1.90 -3.99 2.79
CA GLU A 77 3.00 -3.29 3.46
C GLU A 77 4.08 -2.83 2.47
N TYR A 78 4.56 -3.75 1.60
CA TYR A 78 5.55 -3.41 0.58
C TYR A 78 5.00 -2.35 -0.39
N ALA A 79 3.77 -2.52 -0.86
CA ALA A 79 3.12 -1.61 -1.79
C ALA A 79 3.04 -0.19 -1.22
N MET A 80 2.61 -0.03 0.03
CA MET A 80 2.51 1.29 0.68
C MET A 80 3.90 1.88 0.96
N ALA A 81 4.89 1.05 1.29
CA ALA A 81 6.26 1.51 1.49
C ALA A 81 6.84 2.17 0.22
N THR A 82 6.57 1.64 -1.00
CA THR A 82 7.03 2.29 -2.24
C THR A 82 6.43 3.71 -2.43
N LEU A 83 5.26 3.95 -1.85
CA LEU A 83 4.58 5.25 -1.84
C LEU A 83 5.04 6.16 -0.68
N GLY A 84 5.89 5.66 0.22
CA GLY A 84 6.34 6.41 1.40
C GLY A 84 5.33 6.43 2.53
N ILE A 85 4.45 5.44 2.57
CA ILE A 85 3.44 5.24 3.60
C ILE A 85 3.80 3.97 4.34
N GLU A 86 4.14 4.08 5.62
CA GLU A 86 4.32 2.90 6.47
C GLU A 86 2.95 2.48 6.99
N VAL A 87 2.60 1.19 6.86
CA VAL A 87 1.31 0.66 7.30
C VAL A 87 1.51 -0.62 8.08
N THR A 88 0.76 -0.74 9.16
CA THR A 88 0.58 -1.98 9.92
C THR A 88 -0.92 -2.22 10.08
N GLY A 89 -1.33 -3.33 10.71
CA GLY A 89 -2.75 -3.57 10.98
C GLY A 89 -3.41 -2.51 11.89
N ASN A 90 -2.63 -1.64 12.54
CA ASN A 90 -3.13 -0.73 13.56
C ASN A 90 -2.48 0.67 13.57
N SER A 91 -1.59 0.95 12.61
CA SER A 91 -0.96 2.28 12.48
C SER A 91 -0.58 2.62 11.05
N VAL A 92 -0.55 3.91 10.76
CA VAL A 92 -0.13 4.50 9.49
C VAL A 92 0.87 5.62 9.79
N THR A 93 2.03 5.61 9.13
CA THR A 93 2.97 6.75 9.12
C THR A 93 3.01 7.35 7.73
N TYR A 94 2.76 8.65 7.63
CA TYR A 94 2.84 9.41 6.38
C TYR A 94 3.36 10.82 6.65
N ASP A 95 4.24 11.32 5.77
CA ASP A 95 4.88 12.64 5.88
C ASP A 95 5.48 12.91 7.28
N GLY A 96 6.12 11.88 7.84
CA GLY A 96 6.76 11.93 9.17
C GLY A 96 5.80 11.94 10.37
N THR A 97 4.49 11.81 10.16
CA THR A 97 3.49 11.73 11.22
C THR A 97 2.96 10.30 11.33
N THR A 98 3.03 9.72 12.53
CA THR A 98 2.48 8.39 12.84
C THR A 98 1.13 8.53 13.54
N TYR A 99 0.14 7.80 13.06
CA TYR A 99 -1.18 7.65 13.66
C TYR A 99 -1.34 6.22 14.13
N ASN A 100 -1.69 6.03 15.41
CA ASN A 100 -1.87 4.70 16.00
C ASN A 100 -3.28 4.56 16.56
N ASP A 101 -3.95 3.44 16.29
CA ASP A 101 -5.31 3.18 16.77
C ASP A 101 -5.43 3.08 18.31
N SER A 102 -4.30 2.86 19.00
CA SER A 102 -4.23 2.86 20.46
C SER A 102 -4.19 4.26 21.06
N ASP A 103 -3.93 5.29 20.25
CA ASP A 103 -4.00 6.68 20.67
C ASP A 103 -5.46 7.11 20.86
N SER A 104 -5.74 7.82 21.95
CA SER A 104 -7.09 8.27 22.27
C SER A 104 -7.63 9.20 21.19
N GLY A 105 -8.79 8.83 20.63
CA GLY A 105 -9.44 9.60 19.56
C GLY A 105 -8.92 9.29 18.17
N THR A 106 -7.97 8.37 18.01
CA THR A 106 -7.46 7.93 16.71
C THR A 106 -8.15 6.65 16.26
N THR A 107 -8.54 6.59 15.01
CA THR A 107 -9.03 5.39 14.33
C THR A 107 -8.17 5.16 13.10
N VAL A 108 -7.65 3.95 12.95
CA VAL A 108 -6.92 3.49 11.77
C VAL A 108 -7.63 2.25 11.24
N GLU A 109 -7.99 2.26 9.97
CA GLU A 109 -8.57 1.12 9.27
C GLU A 109 -7.71 0.84 8.03
N VAL A 110 -7.23 -0.40 7.89
CA VAL A 110 -6.49 -0.87 6.72
C VAL A 110 -7.24 -2.06 6.15
N LEU A 111 -7.89 -1.83 5.02
CA LEU A 111 -8.85 -2.75 4.42
C LEU A 111 -8.45 -3.10 2.99
N VAL A 112 -8.82 -4.30 2.58
CA VAL A 112 -8.86 -4.72 1.18
C VAL A 112 -10.22 -5.31 0.88
N ASP A 113 -10.91 -4.80 -0.13
CA ASP A 113 -12.29 -5.16 -0.48
C ASP A 113 -13.28 -5.02 0.71
N GLY A 114 -13.01 -4.05 1.59
CA GLY A 114 -13.79 -3.79 2.80
C GLY A 114 -13.45 -4.70 4.00
N ASP A 115 -12.56 -5.67 3.85
CA ASP A 115 -12.13 -6.57 4.94
C ASP A 115 -10.80 -6.12 5.54
N SER A 116 -10.68 -6.17 6.88
CA SER A 116 -9.42 -5.86 7.56
C SER A 116 -8.38 -6.95 7.32
N VAL A 117 -7.15 -6.52 6.99
CA VAL A 117 -6.04 -7.41 6.65
C VAL A 117 -4.81 -7.14 7.51
N ASP A 118 -3.89 -8.11 7.57
CA ASP A 118 -2.52 -7.88 8.04
C ASP A 118 -1.65 -7.45 6.84
N PRO A 119 -1.20 -6.18 6.78
CA PRO A 119 -0.49 -5.68 5.61
C PRO A 119 0.83 -6.40 5.33
N SER A 120 1.46 -6.97 6.36
CA SER A 120 2.76 -7.64 6.26
C SER A 120 2.68 -9.00 5.58
N THR A 121 1.48 -9.60 5.50
CA THR A 121 1.26 -10.94 4.93
C THR A 121 0.21 -10.99 3.85
N TYR A 122 -0.69 -10.00 3.75
CA TYR A 122 -1.70 -9.94 2.70
C TYR A 122 -1.06 -9.58 1.36
N THR A 123 -1.16 -10.47 0.38
CA THR A 123 -0.64 -10.26 -0.98
C THR A 123 -1.74 -9.76 -1.91
N LEU A 124 -1.47 -8.65 -2.59
CA LEU A 124 -2.39 -8.02 -3.53
C LEU A 124 -2.63 -8.90 -4.77
N SER A 125 -3.85 -8.83 -5.29
CA SER A 125 -4.34 -9.51 -6.48
C SER A 125 -5.10 -8.54 -7.39
N GLY A 126 -5.13 -8.86 -8.68
CA GLY A 126 -5.85 -8.07 -9.66
C GLY A 126 -5.75 -8.62 -11.08
N PRO A 127 -6.56 -8.09 -12.01
CA PRO A 127 -6.49 -8.49 -13.41
C PRO A 127 -5.19 -8.03 -14.08
N ALA A 128 -4.76 -8.81 -15.07
CA ALA A 128 -3.61 -8.47 -15.90
C ALA A 128 -3.85 -7.29 -16.86
N ASP A 129 -5.11 -7.01 -17.16
CA ASP A 129 -5.52 -5.92 -18.03
C ASP A 129 -6.00 -4.73 -17.20
N ALA A 130 -5.34 -3.58 -17.38
CA ALA A 130 -5.63 -2.34 -16.67
C ALA A 130 -7.04 -1.81 -16.96
N ASP A 131 -7.61 -2.12 -18.14
CA ASP A 131 -8.99 -1.73 -18.48
C ASP A 131 -10.01 -2.38 -17.52
N ASN A 132 -9.63 -3.45 -16.82
CA ASN A 132 -10.46 -4.15 -15.84
C ASN A 132 -10.02 -3.88 -14.40
N ALA A 133 -9.13 -2.90 -14.14
CA ALA A 133 -8.54 -2.65 -12.82
C ALA A 133 -9.57 -2.62 -11.68
N GLN A 134 -10.78 -2.13 -11.91
CA GLN A 134 -11.86 -2.12 -10.92
C GLN A 134 -12.31 -3.51 -10.41
N SER A 135 -11.84 -4.60 -11.00
CA SER A 135 -12.05 -5.97 -10.52
C SER A 135 -10.87 -6.54 -9.73
N GLY A 136 -9.79 -5.77 -9.55
CA GLY A 136 -8.71 -6.11 -8.64
C GLY A 136 -8.98 -5.64 -7.23
N ASP A 137 -8.10 -6.03 -6.33
CA ASP A 137 -8.21 -5.70 -4.91
C ASP A 137 -8.34 -4.19 -4.72
N PHE A 138 -9.42 -3.77 -4.05
CA PHE A 138 -9.61 -2.38 -3.68
C PHE A 138 -8.95 -2.10 -2.33
N ILE A 139 -7.87 -1.33 -2.34
CA ILE A 139 -7.17 -0.94 -1.11
C ILE A 139 -7.86 0.27 -0.52
N GLU A 140 -8.29 0.18 0.74
CA GLU A 140 -8.88 1.29 1.48
C GLU A 140 -8.13 1.51 2.79
N ILE A 141 -7.54 2.69 2.97
CA ILE A 141 -6.86 3.07 4.20
C ILE A 141 -7.48 4.36 4.74
N TYR A 142 -7.96 4.30 5.98
CA TYR A 142 -8.60 5.42 6.63
C TYR A 142 -7.91 5.74 7.94
N VAL A 143 -7.59 7.02 8.13
CA VAL A 143 -7.14 7.57 9.41
C VAL A 143 -8.06 8.71 9.81
N ARG A 144 -8.59 8.65 11.04
CA ARG A 144 -9.31 9.75 11.67
C ARG A 144 -8.78 10.01 13.06
N THR A 145 -8.51 11.26 13.36
CA THR A 145 -8.25 11.75 14.72
C THR A 145 -9.36 12.73 15.13
N ASP A 146 -10.02 12.46 16.25
CA ASP A 146 -11.02 13.36 16.82
C ASP A 146 -10.33 14.59 17.44
N GLY A 147 -10.35 15.71 16.72
CA GLY A 147 -9.96 17.03 17.22
C GLY A 147 -8.47 17.35 17.15
N SER A 148 -8.07 17.99 16.05
CA SER A 148 -6.92 18.92 16.02
C SER A 148 -7.34 20.33 16.42
#